data_AF-A0A0D2LNE1-F1
#
_entry.id   AF-A0A0D2LNE1-F1
#
_cell.length_a   1.000
_cell.length_b   1.000
_cell.length_c   1.000
_cell.angle_alpha   90.00
_cell.angle_beta   90.00
_cell.angle_gamma   90.00
#
_symmetry.space_group_name_H-M   'P 1'
#
loop_
_entity.id
_entity.type
_entity.pdbx_description
1 polymer ?
#
loop_
_entity_poly.entity_id
_entity_poly.type
_entity_poly.pdbx_seq_one_letter_code
_entity_poly.pdbx_strand_id
1 'polypeptide(L)'
;MPLDGGALVIDLALEAGPLKVAVLCDGPSRRTRSAPHGRLGYWVAAGWLLERAGWRVVQLPWFEWQLLAEDSGDPLAALAHLHNSFAAQGVPL
;
A
#
# COMPACT_ATOMS: atom_id res chain seq x y z
N MET A 1 20.05 13.66 7.73
CA MET A 1 18.78 14.40 7.63
C MET A 1 17.65 13.38 7.58
N PRO A 2 16.62 13.48 8.44
CA PRO A 2 15.42 12.69 8.24
C PRO A 2 14.79 13.10 6.89
N LEU A 3 14.41 12.11 6.08
CA LEU A 3 13.65 12.35 4.86
C LEU A 3 12.22 12.65 5.29
N ASP A 4 11.81 13.91 5.27
CA ASP A 4 10.47 14.36 5.67
C ASP A 4 9.36 13.96 4.67
N GLY A 5 9.50 12.82 3.98
CA GLY A 5 8.51 12.29 3.03
C GLY A 5 8.22 13.17 1.80
N GLY A 6 8.70 14.42 1.74
CA GLY A 6 8.28 15.44 0.78
C GLY A 6 8.62 15.20 -0.69
N ALA A 7 9.41 14.17 -1.00
CA ALA A 7 9.68 13.73 -2.38
C ALA A 7 8.99 12.41 -2.76
N LEU A 8 8.35 11.74 -1.80
CA LEU A 8 7.75 10.42 -1.98
C LEU A 8 6.23 10.57 -1.99
N VAL A 9 5.59 10.05 -3.04
CA VAL A 9 4.13 10.08 -3.16
C VAL A 9 3.55 9.08 -2.16
N ILE A 10 2.87 9.59 -1.14
CA ILE A 10 2.04 8.82 -0.21
C ILE A 10 0.58 9.04 -0.63
N ASP A 11 -0.19 7.97 -0.84
CA ASP A 11 -1.60 8.12 -1.23
C ASP A 11 -2.47 8.51 -0.05
N LEU A 12 -2.19 7.95 1.13
CA LEU A 12 -2.81 8.34 2.39
C LEU A 12 -1.77 8.28 3.52
N ALA A 13 -1.60 9.40 4.21
CA ALA A 13 -0.76 9.51 5.39
C ALA A 13 -1.62 9.59 6.65
N LEU A 14 -1.27 8.81 7.67
CA LEU A 14 -1.95 8.76 8.96
C LEU A 14 -0.92 8.97 10.06
N GLU A 15 -1.06 10.06 10.81
CA GLU A 15 -0.19 10.41 11.93
C GLU A 15 -1.01 10.45 13.22
N ALA A 16 -0.63 9.65 14.21
CA ALA A 16 -1.29 9.55 15.50
C ALA A 16 -0.25 9.50 16.62
N GLY A 17 0.14 10.68 17.12
CA GLY A 17 1.23 10.82 18.10
C GLY A 17 2.56 10.35 17.50
N PRO A 18 3.26 9.37 18.10
CA PRO A 18 4.52 8.85 17.54
C PRO A 18 4.30 7.89 16.36
N LEU A 19 3.06 7.47 16.08
CA LEU A 19 2.76 6.54 15.01
C LEU A 19 2.63 7.29 13.68
N LYS A 20 3.41 6.84 12.68
CA LYS A 20 3.32 7.30 11.29
C LYS A 20 3.00 6.11 10.39
N VAL A 21 1.89 6.17 9.66
CA VAL A 21 1.46 5.13 8.72
C VAL A 21 1.33 5.76 7.33
N ALA A 22 2.02 5.16 6.36
CA ALA A 22 1.92 5.52 4.95
C ALA A 22 1.22 4.40 4.21
N VAL A 23 0.08 4.71 3.60
CA VAL A 23 -0.65 3.79 2.75
C VAL A 23 -0.30 4.07 1.29
N LEU A 24 0.13 3.01 0.60
CA LEU A 24 0.65 3.04 -0.75
C LEU A 24 -0.17 2.08 -1.64
N CYS A 25 -0.96 2.62 -2.57
CA CYS A 25 -1.79 1.85 -3.50
C CYS A 25 -0.98 1.46 -4.74
N ASP A 26 -0.80 0.17 -5.04
CA ASP A 26 0.01 -0.26 -6.21
C ASP A 26 -0.78 -0.28 -7.54
N GLY A 27 -1.47 0.83 -7.82
CA GLY A 27 -2.30 1.03 -9.02
C GLY A 27 -1.57 0.78 -10.36
N PRO A 28 -2.29 0.80 -11.49
CA PRO A 28 -1.78 0.36 -12.79
C PRO A 28 -0.52 1.11 -13.26
N SER A 29 -0.36 2.38 -12.85
CA SER A 29 0.81 3.19 -13.15
C SER A 29 2.08 2.78 -12.40
N ARG A 30 1.95 1.95 -11.35
CA ARG A 30 3.02 1.51 -10.43
C ARG A 30 3.40 0.04 -10.62
N ARG A 31 2.84 -0.63 -11.64
CA ARG A 31 3.11 -2.01 -12.00
C ARG A 31 3.55 -2.16 -13.46
N THR A 32 4.21 -3.27 -13.78
CA THR A 32 4.57 -3.62 -15.14
C THR A 32 3.31 -3.95 -15.96
N ARG A 33 3.31 -3.60 -17.25
CA ARG A 33 2.20 -3.92 -18.15
C ARG A 33 2.12 -5.41 -18.52
N SER A 34 3.22 -6.14 -18.43
CA SER A 34 3.27 -7.58 -18.67
C SER A 34 2.87 -8.37 -17.42
N ALA A 35 2.15 -9.48 -17.61
CA ALA A 35 1.93 -10.47 -16.57
C ALA A 35 3.29 -10.98 -16.03
N PRO A 36 3.45 -11.18 -14.71
CA PRO A 36 2.42 -11.18 -13.67
C PRO A 36 2.14 -9.80 -13.01
N HIS A 37 2.40 -8.67 -13.69
CA HIS A 37 2.18 -7.31 -13.17
C HIS A 37 2.97 -7.00 -11.89
N GLY A 38 4.29 -7.19 -11.96
CA GLY A 38 5.20 -6.88 -10.87
C GLY A 38 5.27 -5.39 -10.56
N ARG A 39 5.61 -5.04 -9.31
CA ARG A 39 5.78 -3.64 -8.88
C ARG A 39 6.97 -3.00 -9.58
N LEU A 40 6.84 -1.72 -9.94
CA LEU A 40 7.94 -0.96 -10.54
C LEU A 40 9.01 -0.63 -9.48
N GLY A 41 10.28 -0.63 -9.89
CA GLY A 41 11.41 -0.47 -8.97
C GLY A 41 11.37 0.84 -8.16
N TYR A 42 10.94 1.94 -8.78
CA TYR A 42 10.80 3.21 -8.05
C TYR A 42 9.74 3.14 -6.95
N TRP A 43 8.70 2.31 -7.13
CA TRP A 43 7.62 2.15 -6.17
C TRP A 43 8.07 1.29 -4.98
N VAL A 44 8.83 0.24 -5.25
CA VAL A 44 9.50 -0.56 -4.21
C VAL A 44 10.46 0.31 -3.40
N ALA A 45 11.25 1.16 -4.09
CA ALA A 45 12.17 2.07 -3.43
C ALA A 45 11.46 3.12 -2.56
N ALA A 46 10.29 3.62 -2.99
CA ALA A 46 9.50 4.57 -2.21
C ALA A 46 9.06 3.98 -0.86
N GLY A 47 8.53 2.75 -0.86
CA GLY A 47 8.17 2.05 0.38
C GLY A 47 9.37 1.88 1.32
N TRP A 48 10.50 1.44 0.79
CA TRP A 48 11.72 1.26 1.59
C TRP A 48 12.24 2.57 2.21
N LEU A 49 12.20 3.67 1.45
CA LEU A 49 12.63 4.98 1.97
C LEU A 49 11.70 5.50 3.08
N LEU A 50 10.39 5.26 2.96
CA LEU A 50 9.41 5.61 4.00
C LEU A 50 9.63 4.81 5.28
N GLU A 51 9.87 3.49 5.16
CA GLU A 51 10.22 2.65 6.31
C GLU A 51 11.50 3.14 7.01
N ARG A 52 12.53 3.50 6.24
CA ARG A 52 13.76 4.11 6.80
C ARG A 52 13.54 5.48 7.44
N ALA A 53 12.51 6.20 7.02
CA ALA A 53 12.08 7.46 7.63
C ALA A 53 11.18 7.26 8.86
N GLY A 54 10.96 6.01 9.29
CA GLY A 54 10.20 5.68 10.49
C GLY A 54 8.70 5.53 10.25
N TRP A 55 8.26 5.44 8.99
CA TRP A 55 6.87 5.15 8.65
C TRP A 55 6.61 3.65 8.67
N ARG A 56 5.45 3.25 9.16
CA ARG A 56 4.89 1.93 8.85
C ARG A 56 4.25 2.01 7.47
N VAL A 57 4.71 1.18 6.53
CA VAL A 57 4.20 1.19 5.16
C VAL A 57 3.18 0.07 4.99
N VAL A 58 2.00 0.44 4.49
CA VAL A 58 0.91 -0.47 4.18
C VAL A 58 0.69 -0.43 2.68
N GLN A 59 0.99 -1.52 1.98
CA GLN A 59 0.80 -1.60 0.53
C GLN A 59 -0.57 -2.17 0.20
N LEU A 60 -1.39 -1.36 -0.47
CA LEU A 60 -2.71 -1.72 -0.95
C LEU A 60 -2.59 -2.35 -2.35
N PRO A 61 -2.91 -3.65 -2.49
CA PRO A 61 -2.81 -4.36 -3.75
C PRO A 61 -3.99 -4.00 -4.67
N TRP A 62 -3.80 -3.10 -5.63
CA TRP A 62 -4.87 -2.52 -6.44
C TRP A 62 -5.62 -3.55 -7.28
N PHE A 63 -4.91 -4.47 -7.95
CA PHE A 63 -5.55 -5.43 -8.85
C PHE A 63 -6.41 -6.43 -8.09
N GLU A 64 -5.93 -6.86 -6.93
CA GLU A 64 -6.64 -7.73 -6.00
C GLU A 64 -7.88 -7.03 -5.46
N TRP A 65 -7.81 -5.71 -5.23
CA TRP A 65 -8.93 -4.92 -4.74
C TRP A 65 -9.97 -4.56 -5.82
N GLN A 66 -9.51 -4.22 -7.03
CA GLN A 66 -10.38 -3.90 -8.16
C GLN A 66 -11.29 -5.07 -8.50
N LEU A 67 -10.75 -6.29 -8.52
CA LEU A 67 -11.53 -7.50 -8.76
C LEU A 67 -12.64 -7.69 -7.71
N LEU A 68 -12.36 -7.38 -6.44
CA LEU A 68 -13.36 -7.48 -5.37
C LEU A 68 -14.43 -6.39 -5.45
N ALA A 69 -14.04 -5.16 -5.82
CA ALA A 69 -14.97 -4.06 -6.01
C ALA A 69 -15.95 -4.33 -7.18
N GLU A 70 -15.47 -5.01 -8.23
CA GLU A 70 -16.28 -5.39 -9.39
C GLU A 70 -17.18 -6.61 -9.11
N ASP A 71 -16.72 -7.61 -8.32
CA ASP A 71 -17.48 -8.85 -8.06
C ASP A 71 -18.52 -8.76 -6.93
N SER A 72 -18.25 -7.99 -5.87
CA SER A 72 -19.03 -8.13 -4.63
C SER A 72 -20.10 -7.05 -4.41
N GLY A 73 -19.90 -5.82 -4.93
CA GLY A 73 -20.76 -4.68 -4.60
C GLY A 73 -20.90 -4.35 -3.10
N ASP A 74 -20.29 -5.15 -2.21
CA ASP A 74 -20.37 -5.08 -0.77
C ASP A 74 -19.00 -4.66 -0.19
N PRO A 75 -18.86 -3.39 0.23
CA PRO A 75 -17.64 -2.86 0.83
C PRO A 75 -17.13 -3.66 2.03
N LEU A 76 -17.99 -4.38 2.75
CA LEU A 76 -17.61 -5.17 3.92
C LEU A 76 -16.81 -6.42 3.53
N ALA A 77 -17.19 -7.06 2.42
CA ALA A 77 -16.47 -8.22 1.88
C ALA A 77 -15.07 -7.82 1.37
N ALA A 78 -14.97 -6.66 0.71
CA ALA A 78 -13.70 -6.09 0.28
C ALA A 78 -12.78 -5.76 1.47
N LEU A 79 -13.32 -5.27 2.58
CA LEU A 79 -12.60 -5.02 3.84
C LEU A 79 -12.11 -6.31 4.50
N ALA A 80 -12.94 -7.35 4.55
CA ALA A 80 -12.56 -8.64 5.14
C ALA A 80 -11.44 -9.33 4.35
N HIS A 81 -11.47 -9.24 3.01
CA HIS A 81 -10.38 -9.72 2.18
C HIS A 81 -9.09 -8.94 2.44
N LEU A 82 -9.19 -7.61 2.54
CA LEU A 82 -8.08 -6.72 2.88
C LEU A 82 -7.40 -7.10 4.20
N HIS A 83 -8.19 -7.38 5.22
CA HIS A 83 -7.71 -7.84 6.51
C HIS A 83 -6.87 -9.12 6.37
N ASN A 84 -7.35 -10.09 5.59
CA ASN A 84 -6.61 -11.34 5.32
C ASN A 84 -5.32 -11.09 4.52
N SER A 85 -5.34 -10.19 3.54
CA SER A 85 -4.16 -9.81 2.76
C SER A 85 -3.09 -9.10 3.60
N PHE A 86 -3.49 -8.32 4.61
CA PHE A 86 -2.54 -7.68 5.53
C PHE A 86 -2.00 -8.66 6.59
N ALA A 87 -2.83 -9.56 7.10
CA ALA A 87 -2.37 -10.64 7.97
C ALA A 87 -1.30 -11.50 7.28
N ALA A 88 -1.47 -11.80 5.98
CA ALA A 88 -0.48 -12.51 5.17
C ALA A 88 0.84 -11.74 4.97
N GLN A 89 0.82 -10.41 5.13
CA GLN A 89 2.00 -9.55 5.07
C GLN A 89 2.65 -9.32 6.45
N GLY A 90 2.15 -9.97 7.52
CA GLY A 90 2.66 -9.80 8.88
C GLY A 90 2.34 -8.44 9.50
N VAL A 91 1.33 -7.73 8.98
CA VAL A 91 0.83 -6.48 9.55
C VAL A 91 -0.32 -6.82 10.50
N PRO A 92 -0.15 -6.72 11.83
CA PRO A 92 -1.28 -6.82 12.76
C PRO A 92 -2.12 -5.54 12.64
N LEU A 93 -3.35 -5.70 12.16
CA LEU A 93 -4.40 -4.68 12.25
C LEU A 93 -5.13 -4.78 13.59
#